data_AF-J0KZQ0-F1
#
_entry.id   AF-J0KZQ0-F1
#
_cell.length_a   1.000
_cell.length_b   1.000
_cell.length_c   1.000
_cell.angle_alpha   90.00
_cell.angle_beta   90.00
_cell.angle_gamma   90.00
#
_symmetry.space_group_name_H-M   'P 1'
#
loop_
_entity.id
_entity.type
_entity.pdbx_description
1 polymer ?
#
loop_
_entity_poly.entity_id
_entity_poly.type
_entity_poly.pdbx_seq_one_letter_code
_entity_poly.pdbx_strand_id
1 'polypeptide(L)'
;MSSNLNISVRTSDLAVLQGVLDDAGYDSTSILADPKYYNIAVRLLFKLYHDGMTSPAALSLELSRHFGKTPLPSKSSAEFEKNRKRIQGIRSSVAVKLAAGT
;
A
#
# COMPACT_ATOMS: atom_id res chain seq x y z
N MET A 1 2.82 -22.63 -22.35
CA MET A 1 3.05 -23.51 -21.18
C MET A 1 2.20 -23.02 -20.03
N SER A 2 1.18 -23.76 -19.61
CA SER A 2 0.36 -23.42 -18.44
C SER A 2 0.86 -24.25 -17.26
N SER A 3 1.53 -23.63 -16.29
CA SER A 3 1.85 -24.28 -15.03
C SER A 3 0.59 -24.36 -14.18
N ASN A 4 0.07 -25.58 -13.98
CA ASN A 4 -0.97 -25.83 -12.99
C ASN A 4 -0.31 -25.73 -11.61
N LEU A 5 -0.65 -24.66 -10.88
CA LEU A 5 -0.24 -24.51 -9.49
C LEU A 5 -1.18 -25.41 -8.67
N ASN A 6 -0.75 -26.64 -8.36
CA ASN A 6 -1.45 -27.49 -7.40
C ASN A 6 -1.10 -26.99 -6.00
N ILE A 7 -1.89 -26.05 -5.49
CA ILE A 7 -1.64 -25.41 -4.20
C ILE A 7 -2.42 -26.17 -3.14
N SER A 8 -1.72 -26.94 -2.31
CA SER A 8 -2.31 -27.56 -1.13
C SER A 8 -2.16 -26.61 0.06
N VAL A 9 -3.27 -26.05 0.54
CA VAL A 9 -3.32 -25.15 1.70
C VAL A 9 -4.32 -25.72 2.71
N ARG A 10 -3.97 -25.71 4.00
CA ARG A 10 -4.90 -26.16 5.05
C ARG A 10 -6.02 -25.14 5.19
N THR A 11 -7.23 -25.61 5.49
CA THR A 11 -8.39 -24.72 5.66
C THR A 11 -8.16 -23.64 6.74
N SER A 12 -7.40 -23.97 7.79
CA SER A 12 -6.98 -23.02 8.84
C SER A 12 -6.18 -21.84 8.28
N ASP A 13 -5.35 -22.10 7.28
CA ASP A 13 -4.41 -21.13 6.74
C ASP A 13 -5.12 -20.19 5.77
N LEU A 14 -6.22 -20.65 5.14
CA LEU A 14 -7.03 -19.82 4.24
C LEU A 14 -7.58 -18.57 4.93
N ALA A 15 -7.99 -18.67 6.20
CA ALA A 15 -8.47 -17.52 6.96
C ALA A 15 -7.34 -16.49 7.19
N VAL A 16 -6.13 -16.98 7.47
CA VAL A 16 -4.94 -16.13 7.64
C VAL A 16 -4.56 -15.45 6.33
N LEU A 17 -4.53 -16.20 5.23
CA LEU A 17 -4.21 -15.69 3.90
C LEU A 17 -5.24 -14.67 3.40
N GLN A 18 -6.53 -14.88 3.72
CA GLN A 18 -7.56 -13.87 3.44
C GLN A 18 -7.31 -12.59 4.24
N GLY A 19 -6.99 -12.69 5.53
CA GLY A 19 -6.64 -11.53 6.34
C GLY A 19 -5.42 -10.76 5.80
N VAL A 20 -4.43 -11.47 5.26
CA VAL A 20 -3.27 -10.85 4.58
C VAL A 20 -3.68 -10.06 3.33
N LEU A 21 -4.61 -10.58 2.53
CA LEU A 21 -5.14 -9.87 1.37
C LEU A 21 -5.87 -8.61 1.81
N ASP A 22 -6.74 -8.72 2.81
CA ASP A 22 -7.53 -7.60 3.34
C ASP A 22 -6.60 -6.49 3.89
N ASP A 23 -5.60 -6.85 4.70
CA ASP A 23 -4.59 -5.92 5.24
C ASP A 23 -3.76 -5.23 4.15
N ALA A 24 -3.50 -5.93 3.04
CA ALA A 24 -2.82 -5.37 1.87
C ALA A 24 -3.77 -4.59 0.93
N GLY A 25 -5.04 -4.39 1.33
CA GLY A 25 -6.04 -3.64 0.58
C GLY A 25 -6.60 -4.40 -0.62
N TYR A 26 -6.64 -5.73 -0.56
CA TYR A 26 -7.27 -6.64 -1.53
C TYR A 26 -8.53 -7.25 -0.90
N ASP A 27 -9.50 -6.39 -0.58
CA ASP A 27 -10.78 -6.81 -0.05
C ASP A 27 -11.78 -7.15 -1.18
N SER A 28 -13.03 -7.45 -0.79
CA SER A 28 -14.14 -7.70 -1.70
C SER A 28 -14.39 -6.56 -2.72
N THR A 29 -14.05 -5.31 -2.39
CA THR A 29 -14.20 -4.18 -3.31
C THR A 29 -13.13 -4.22 -4.40
N SER A 30 -11.92 -4.67 -4.06
CA SER A 30 -10.83 -4.87 -5.03
C SER A 30 -11.16 -5.96 -6.05
N ILE A 31 -11.91 -6.99 -5.67
CA ILE A 31 -12.36 -8.06 -6.59
C ILE A 31 -13.24 -7.46 -7.69
N LEU A 32 -14.13 -6.55 -7.32
CA LEU A 32 -15.09 -5.95 -8.25
C LEU A 32 -14.46 -4.88 -9.13
N ALA A 33 -13.53 -4.09 -8.57
CA ALA A 33 -12.87 -2.99 -9.26
C ALA A 33 -11.84 -3.47 -10.30
N ASP A 34 -10.99 -4.45 -9.95
CA ASP A 34 -10.02 -5.05 -10.87
C ASP A 34 -9.82 -6.54 -10.54
N PRO A 35 -10.69 -7.42 -11.08
CA PRO A 35 -10.63 -8.86 -10.83
C PRO A 35 -9.31 -9.48 -11.29
N LYS A 36 -8.69 -8.93 -12.34
CA LYS A 36 -7.43 -9.45 -12.88
C LYS A 36 -6.30 -9.15 -11.89
N TYR A 37 -6.26 -7.94 -11.35
CA TYR A 37 -5.24 -7.55 -10.39
C TYR A 37 -5.38 -8.31 -9.07
N TYR A 38 -6.61 -8.47 -8.57
CA TYR A 38 -6.89 -9.33 -7.42
C TYR A 38 -6.37 -10.77 -7.65
N ASN A 39 -6.69 -11.38 -8.79
CA ASN A 39 -6.23 -12.74 -9.12
C ASN A 39 -4.70 -12.86 -9.16
N ILE A 40 -3.99 -11.82 -9.61
CA ILE A 40 -2.51 -11.82 -9.61
C ILE A 40 -1.99 -11.75 -8.16
N ALA A 41 -2.61 -10.93 -7.30
CA ALA A 41 -2.24 -10.84 -5.89
C ALA A 41 -2.45 -12.17 -5.15
N VAL A 42 -3.59 -12.82 -5.36
CA VAL A 42 -3.88 -14.14 -4.81
C VAL A 42 -2.83 -15.17 -5.26
N ARG A 43 -2.52 -15.21 -6.56
CA ARG A 43 -1.50 -16.15 -7.09
C ARG A 43 -0.11 -15.89 -6.50
N LEU A 44 0.27 -14.63 -6.32
CA LEU A 44 1.54 -14.28 -5.68
C LEU A 44 1.54 -14.72 -4.21
N LEU A 45 0.48 -14.43 -3.47
CA LEU A 45 0.34 -14.81 -2.06
C LEU A 45 0.54 -16.31 -1.85
N PHE A 46 -0.17 -17.14 -2.63
CA PHE A 46 -0.03 -18.60 -2.52
C PHE A 46 1.35 -19.10 -2.93
N LYS A 47 1.99 -18.46 -3.93
CA LYS A 47 3.36 -18.78 -4.30
C LYS A 47 4.32 -18.51 -3.13
N LEU A 48 4.25 -17.32 -2.54
CA LEU A 48 5.10 -16.94 -1.39
C LEU A 48 4.90 -17.88 -0.19
N TYR A 49 3.65 -18.21 0.11
CA TYR A 49 3.31 -19.16 1.17
C TYR A 49 3.93 -20.53 0.91
N HIS A 50 3.84 -21.03 -0.33
CA HIS A 50 4.41 -22.31 -0.69
C HIS A 50 5.95 -22.30 -0.66
N ASP A 51 6.56 -21.17 -1.04
CA ASP A 51 8.01 -20.94 -0.95
C ASP A 51 8.51 -20.83 0.51
N GLY A 52 7.62 -20.96 1.50
CA GLY A 52 7.93 -21.04 2.93
C GLY A 52 7.75 -19.73 3.69
N MET A 53 7.30 -18.66 3.04
CA MET A 53 6.96 -17.41 3.72
C MET A 53 5.60 -17.55 4.41
N THR A 54 5.59 -17.84 5.71
CA THR A 54 4.35 -18.07 6.47
C THR A 54 3.95 -16.92 7.38
N SER A 55 4.82 -15.92 7.56
CA SER A 55 4.53 -14.74 8.39
C SER A 55 3.51 -13.83 7.70
N PRO A 56 2.33 -13.56 8.31
CA PRO A 56 1.31 -12.71 7.70
C PRO A 56 1.82 -11.30 7.37
N ALA A 57 2.61 -10.70 8.27
CA ALA A 57 3.20 -9.38 8.08
C ALA A 57 4.20 -9.37 6.91
N ALA A 58 5.00 -10.43 6.76
CA ALA A 58 5.94 -10.56 5.64
C ALA A 58 5.21 -10.71 4.30
N LEU A 59 4.15 -11.52 4.27
CA LEU A 59 3.33 -11.71 3.08
C LEU A 59 2.64 -10.41 2.65
N SER A 60 2.03 -9.67 3.59
CA SER A 60 1.38 -8.38 3.31
C SER A 60 2.37 -7.33 2.79
N LEU A 61 3.57 -7.27 3.38
CA LEU A 61 4.64 -6.38 2.93
C LEU A 61 5.10 -6.74 1.50
N GLU A 62 5.24 -8.03 1.21
CA GLU A 62 5.68 -8.50 -0.11
C GLU A 62 4.63 -8.23 -1.19
N LEU A 63 3.34 -8.44 -0.88
CA LEU A 63 2.24 -8.01 -1.74
C LEU A 63 2.32 -6.50 -2.01
N SER A 64 2.47 -5.69 -0.96
CA SER A 64 2.58 -4.23 -1.08
C SER A 64 3.76 -3.81 -1.98
N ARG A 65 4.91 -4.49 -1.85
CA ARG A 65 6.12 -4.26 -2.65
C ARG A 65 5.91 -4.62 -4.13
N HIS A 66 5.29 -5.77 -4.41
CA HIS A 66 5.12 -6.27 -5.77
C HIS A 66 4.16 -5.42 -6.62
N PHE A 67 3.21 -4.80 -5.94
CA PHE A 67 2.07 -4.14 -6.57
C PHE A 67 2.15 -2.62 -6.49
N GLY A 68 3.11 -2.07 -5.73
CA GLY A 68 3.25 -0.63 -5.55
C GLY A 68 2.16 -0.01 -4.67
N LYS A 69 1.39 -0.84 -3.94
CA LYS A 69 0.45 -0.42 -2.89
C LYS A 69 1.15 -0.13 -1.58
N THR A 70 2.46 0.14 -1.57
CA THR A 70 2.95 0.99 -0.49
C THR A 70 2.10 2.26 -0.57
N PRO A 71 1.45 2.70 0.52
CA PRO A 71 1.51 4.12 0.75
C PRO A 71 3.01 4.37 0.72
N LEU A 72 3.56 4.86 -0.40
CA LEU A 72 4.70 5.74 -0.27
C LEU A 72 4.30 6.63 0.90
N PRO A 73 5.13 6.81 1.93
CA PRO A 73 4.89 7.89 2.86
C PRO A 73 4.65 9.06 1.93
N SER A 74 3.38 9.48 1.88
CA SER A 74 3.00 10.63 1.13
C SER A 74 3.79 11.65 1.92
N LYS A 75 4.99 11.98 1.45
CA LYS A 75 5.63 13.24 1.81
C LYS A 75 4.51 14.18 1.54
N SER A 76 3.85 14.57 2.62
CA SER A 76 2.50 15.08 2.55
C SER A 76 2.55 16.20 1.51
N SER A 77 1.48 16.43 0.76
CA SER A 77 1.45 17.56 -0.17
C SER A 77 2.04 18.84 0.48
N ALA A 78 1.88 18.99 1.80
CA ALA A 78 2.52 19.99 2.63
C ALA A 78 4.06 20.00 2.64
N GLU A 79 4.75 18.85 2.72
CA GLU A 79 6.22 18.78 2.70
C GLU A 79 6.80 19.09 1.31
N PHE A 80 6.14 18.61 0.25
CA PHE A 80 6.47 19.00 -1.13
C PHE A 80 6.23 20.50 -1.37
N GLU A 81 5.11 21.03 -0.91
CA GLU A 81 4.77 22.47 -1.03
C GLU A 81 5.74 23.34 -0.21
N LYS A 82 6.16 22.88 0.97
CA LYS A 82 7.17 23.55 1.80
C LYS A 82 8.52 23.61 1.09
N ASN A 83 8.97 22.51 0.48
CA ASN A 83 10.21 22.50 -0.29
C ASN A 83 10.11 23.36 -1.55
N ARG A 84 8.98 23.33 -2.26
CA ARG A 84 8.71 24.19 -3.42
C ARG A 84 8.83 25.66 -3.07
N LYS A 85 8.16 26.10 -2.00
CA LYS A 85 8.21 27.50 -1.52
C LYS A 85 9.62 27.92 -1.12
N ARG A 86 10.40 27.02 -0.49
CA ARG A 86 11.81 27.29 -0.15
C ARG A 86 12.69 27.48 -1.39
N ILE A 87 12.56 26.61 -2.41
CA ILE A 87 13.34 26.72 -3.65
C ILE A 87 12.98 28.00 -4.42
N GLN A 88 11.70 28.39 -4.40
CA GLN A 88 11.21 29.61 -5.04
C GLN A 88 11.48 30.89 -4.22
N GLY A 89 12.10 30.79 -3.04
CA GLY A 89 12.38 31.94 -2.18
C GLY A 89 11.14 32.58 -1.54
N ILE A 90 9.99 31.91 -1.57
CA ILE A 90 8.73 32.42 -1.02
C ILE A 90 8.78 32.27 0.51
N ARG A 91 9.07 33.36 1.23
CA ARG A 91 8.90 33.42 2.68
C ARG A 91 7.42 33.62 2.98
N SER A 92 6.84 32.73 3.80
CA SER A 92 5.46 32.90 4.29
C SER A 92 5.36 34.25 4.97
N SER A 93 4.60 35.18 4.39
CA SER A 93 4.38 36.50 4.98
C SER A 93 3.60 36.31 6.28
N VAL A 94 4.30 36.36 7.41
CA VAL A 94 3.66 36.62 8.69
C VAL A 94 3.12 38.04 8.60
N ALA A 95 1.80 38.17 8.48
CA ALA A 95 1.14 39.46 8.55
C ALA A 95 1.37 40.06 9.94
N VAL A 96 2.36 40.94 10.06
CA VAL A 96 2.49 41.81 11.22
C VAL A 96 1.39 42.86 11.11
N LYS A 97 0.30 42.63 11.86
CA LYS A 97 -0.78 43.60 12.03
C LYS A 97 -0.20 44.84 12.71
N LEU A 98 0.02 45.91 11.95
CA LEU A 98 0.28 47.23 12.52
C LEU A 98 -0.94 47.63 13.37
N ALA A 99 -0.72 47.72 14.68
CA ALA A 99 -1.66 48.36 15.59
C ALA A 99 -1.47 49.88 15.46
N ALA A 100 -2.56 50.56 15.10
CA ALA A 100 -2.67 52.00 15.08
C ALA A 100 -2.49 52.59 16.50
N GLY A 101 -1.93 53.79 16.60
CA GLY A 101 -1.84 54.54 17.84
C GLY A 101 -1.74 56.05 17.59
N THR A 102 -2.89 56.71 17.81
CA THR A 102 -3.17 58.11 18.22
C THR A 102 -2.53 59.27 17.49
#